data_AF-A0A329MCJ6-F1
#
_entry.id   AF-A0A329MCJ6-F1
#
_cell.length_a   1.000
_cell.length_b   1.000
_cell.length_c   1.000
_cell.angle_alpha   90.00
_cell.angle_beta   90.00
_cell.angle_gamma   90.00
#
_symmetry.space_group_name_H-M   'P 1'
#
loop_
_entity.id
_entity.type
_entity.pdbx_description
1 polymer ?
#
loop_
_entity_poly.entity_id
_entity_poly.type
_entity_poly.pdbx_seq_one_letter_code
_entity_poly.pdbx_strand_id
1 'polypeptide(L)'
;MAQTFSEIVEKLIADQSIVTIGSGENEITGSIAAFDREAKVFTYVERNNPFTHLIPLASVRSIGVEQSGNLLSCYLELFKR
;
A
#
# COMPACT_ATOMS: atom_id res chain seq x y z
N MET A 1 -1.54 20.92 -3.79
CA MET A 1 -2.18 20.38 -2.57
C MET A 1 -1.53 19.06 -2.27
N ALA A 2 -0.99 18.86 -1.06
CA ALA A 2 -0.47 17.56 -0.66
C ALA A 2 -1.64 16.59 -0.52
N GLN A 3 -1.59 15.45 -1.22
CA GLN A 3 -2.58 14.39 -1.02
C GLN A 3 -2.33 13.74 0.34
N THR A 4 -3.40 13.49 1.09
CA THR A 4 -3.34 12.72 2.33
C THR A 4 -3.10 11.25 2.01
N PHE A 5 -2.49 10.52 2.95
CA PHE A 5 -2.25 9.08 2.81
C PHE A 5 -3.54 8.31 2.46
N SER A 6 -4.65 8.66 3.12
CA SER A 6 -5.95 8.01 2.89
C SER A 6 -6.47 8.23 1.48
N GLU A 7 -6.30 9.42 0.90
CA GLU A 7 -6.69 9.70 -0.49
C GLU A 7 -5.83 8.91 -1.48
N ILE A 8 -4.54 8.74 -1.20
CA ILE A 8 -3.64 7.93 -2.03
C ILE A 8 -4.10 6.46 -2.00
N VAL A 9 -4.35 5.90 -0.81
CA VAL A 9 -4.80 4.51 -0.68
C VAL A 9 -6.15 4.28 -1.35
N GLU A 10 -7.10 5.19 -1.19
CA GLU A 10 -8.40 5.10 -1.87
C GLU A 10 -8.28 5.14 -3.38
N LYS A 11 -7.38 5.97 -3.90
CA LYS A 11 -7.08 6.00 -5.33
C LYS A 11 -6.48 4.66 -5.80
N LEU A 12 -5.52 4.11 -5.04
CA LEU A 12 -4.89 2.82 -5.38
C LEU A 12 -5.91 1.67 -5.40
N ILE A 13 -6.89 1.68 -4.48
CA ILE A 13 -7.99 0.72 -4.46
C ILE A 13 -8.89 0.91 -5.70
N ALA A 14 -9.30 2.15 -5.99
CA ALA A 14 -10.17 2.46 -7.13
C ALA A 14 -9.53 2.09 -8.48
N ASP A 15 -8.23 2.35 -8.61
CA ASP A 15 -7.44 2.04 -9.80
C ASP A 15 -7.01 0.56 -9.86
N GLN A 16 -7.30 -0.24 -8.82
CA GLN A 16 -6.82 -1.62 -8.64
C GLN A 16 -5.31 -1.75 -8.90
N SER A 17 -4.55 -0.74 -8.47
CA SER A 17 -3.13 -0.62 -8.78
C SER A 17 -2.35 -1.75 -8.15
N ILE A 18 -1.36 -2.25 -8.90
CA ILE A 18 -0.35 -3.14 -8.33
C ILE A 18 0.64 -2.29 -7.53
N VAL A 19 0.80 -2.68 -6.28
CA VAL A 19 1.70 -2.02 -5.34
C VAL A 19 2.66 -3.03 -4.73
N THR A 20 3.81 -2.54 -4.31
CA THR A 20 4.78 -3.27 -3.49
C THR A 20 4.79 -2.65 -2.12
N ILE A 21 4.53 -3.45 -1.09
CA ILE A 21 4.48 -3.02 0.30
C ILE A 21 5.73 -3.54 0.99
N GLY A 22 6.55 -2.63 1.51
CA GLY A 22 7.70 -2.96 2.34
C GLY A 22 7.32 -2.98 3.82
N SER A 23 7.66 -4.06 4.51
CA SER A 23 7.49 -4.23 5.96
C SER A 23 8.78 -4.82 6.57
N GLY A 24 9.69 -3.94 6.99
CA GLY A 24 11.00 -4.35 7.49
C GLY A 24 11.90 -4.83 6.36
N GLU A 25 12.37 -6.09 6.44
CA GLU A 25 13.19 -6.74 5.40
C GLU A 25 12.36 -7.48 4.35
N ASN A 26 11.02 -7.52 4.51
CA ASN A 26 10.12 -8.22 3.61
C ASN A 26 9.39 -7.23 2.68
N GLU A 27 9.27 -7.61 1.42
CA GLU A 27 8.46 -6.92 0.42
C GLU A 27 7.45 -7.90 -0.16
N ILE A 28 6.21 -7.44 -0.33
CA ILE A 28 5.14 -8.21 -0.97
C ILE A 28 4.54 -7.38 -2.10
N THR A 29 4.14 -8.03 -3.20
CA THR A 29 3.57 -7.37 -4.39
C THR A 29 2.19 -7.93 -4.75
N GLY A 30 1.26 -7.03 -5.08
CA GLY A 30 -0.17 -7.33 -5.03
C GLY A 30 -1.01 -6.06 -5.11
N SER A 31 -2.25 -6.11 -4.66
CA SER A 31 -3.17 -4.97 -4.71
C SER A 31 -3.87 -4.75 -3.37
N ILE A 32 -4.20 -3.49 -3.09
CA ILE A 32 -4.99 -3.14 -1.91
C ILE A 32 -6.46 -3.29 -2.28
N ALA A 33 -7.18 -4.14 -1.55
CA ALA A 33 -8.60 -4.43 -1.80
C ALA A 33 -9.53 -3.53 -0.99
N ALA A 34 -9.14 -3.17 0.23
CA ALA A 34 -9.94 -2.34 1.12
C ALA A 34 -9.05 -1.63 2.15
N PHE A 35 -9.52 -0.50 2.68
CA PHE A 35 -8.82 0.25 3.72
C PHE A 35 -9.79 0.67 4.83
N ASP A 36 -9.48 0.28 6.06
CA ASP A 36 -10.17 0.71 7.27
C ASP A 36 -9.36 1.82 7.93
N ARG A 37 -9.92 3.04 7.87
CA ARG A 37 -9.31 4.26 8.43
C ARG A 37 -9.31 4.26 9.96
N GLU A 38 -10.33 3.70 10.60
CA GLU A 38 -10.48 3.70 12.07
C GLU A 38 -9.53 2.69 12.69
N ALA A 39 -9.53 1.46 12.16
CA ALA A 39 -8.64 0.39 12.60
C ALA A 39 -7.20 0.54 12.08
N LYS A 40 -6.95 1.46 11.13
CA LYS A 40 -5.65 1.72 10.49
C LYS A 40 -5.04 0.43 9.90
N VAL A 41 -5.86 -0.32 9.18
CA VAL A 41 -5.46 -1.56 8.49
C VAL A 41 -5.96 -1.51 7.06
N PHE A 42 -5.25 -2.17 6.15
CA PHE A 42 -5.80 -2.43 4.82
C PHE A 42 -5.76 -3.93 4.51
N THR A 43 -6.68 -4.32 3.65
CA THR A 43 -6.76 -5.68 3.09
C THR A 43 -5.95 -5.72 1.82
N TYR A 44 -5.07 -6.71 1.72
CA TYR A 44 -4.12 -6.85 0.65
C TYR A 44 -4.22 -8.22 -0.01
N VAL A 45 -4.24 -8.26 -1.33
CA VAL A 45 -4.30 -9.50 -2.11
C VAL A 45 -2.99 -9.67 -2.84
N GLU A 46 -2.29 -10.77 -2.59
CA GLU A 46 -1.01 -11.05 -3.25
C GLU A 46 -1.23 -11.32 -4.75
N ARG A 47 -0.29 -10.85 -5.59
CA ARG A 47 -0.39 -11.03 -7.05
C ARG A 47 -0.31 -12.49 -7.48
N ASN A 48 0.53 -13.26 -6.79
CA ASN A 48 0.87 -14.64 -7.16
C ASN A 48 0.14 -15.69 -6.32
N ASN A 49 -0.72 -15.27 -5.39
CA ASN A 49 -1.39 -16.16 -4.46
C ASN A 49 -2.77 -15.60 -4.07
N PRO A 50 -3.86 -16.39 -4.06
CA PRO A 50 -5.17 -15.94 -3.60
C PRO A 50 -5.25 -15.62 -2.10
N PHE A 51 -4.12 -15.55 -1.38
CA PHE A 51 -4.13 -15.16 0.01
C PHE A 51 -4.46 -13.69 0.18
N THR A 52 -5.34 -13.44 1.13
CA THR A 52 -5.75 -12.12 1.56
C THR A 52 -5.14 -11.84 2.92
N HIS A 53 -4.41 -10.74 3.02
CA HIS A 53 -3.70 -10.32 4.22
C HIS A 53 -4.35 -9.08 4.80
N LEU A 54 -4.41 -9.01 6.13
CA LEU A 54 -4.72 -7.78 6.84
C LEU A 54 -3.40 -7.18 7.30
N ILE A 55 -3.09 -5.98 6.79
CA ILE A 55 -1.82 -5.32 7.03
C ILE A 55 -2.08 -4.05 7.83
N PRO A 56 -1.61 -4.00 9.09
CA PRO A 56 -1.63 -2.78 9.87
C PRO A 56 -0.74 -1.70 9.24
N LEU A 57 -1.22 -0.46 9.17
CA LEU A 57 -0.40 0.67 8.71
C LEU A 57 0.88 0.81 9.53
N ALA A 58 0.86 0.36 10.79
CA ALA A 58 2.00 0.43 11.67
C ALA A 58 3.17 -0.50 11.27
N SER A 59 2.92 -1.56 10.50
CA SER A 59 3.99 -2.44 9.98
C SER A 59 4.55 -1.96 8.63
N VAL A 60 3.82 -1.07 7.94
CA VAL A 60 4.20 -0.58 6.62
C VAL A 60 5.29 0.47 6.73
N ARG A 61 6.37 0.28 5.96
CA ARG A 61 7.48 1.21 5.84
C ARG A 61 7.48 1.97 4.52
N SER A 62 6.98 1.34 3.46
CA SER A 62 6.92 1.92 2.12
C SER A 62 5.80 1.30 1.31
N ILE A 63 5.26 2.07 0.35
CA ILE A 63 4.33 1.58 -0.67
C ILE A 63 4.84 2.09 -2.03
N GLY A 64 5.43 1.19 -2.82
CA GLY A 64 5.79 1.46 -4.20
C GLY A 64 4.61 1.20 -5.13
N VAL A 65 4.41 2.04 -6.14
CA VAL A 65 3.36 1.88 -7.14
C VAL A 65 4.01 1.64 -8.49
N GLU A 66 3.68 0.52 -9.13
CA GLU A 66 4.15 0.22 -10.49
C GLU A 66 3.17 0.85 -11.49
N GLN A 67 3.44 2.08 -11.95
CA GLN A 67 2.76 2.62 -13.13
C GLN A 67 3.66 2.45 -14.36
N SER A 68 3.13 1.82 -15.40
CA SER A 68 3.80 1.69 -16.70
C SER A 68 4.18 3.07 -17.24
N GLY A 69 5.47 3.43 -17.10
CA GLY A 69 6.06 4.64 -17.68
C GLY A 69 6.63 5.65 -16.69
N ASN A 70 6.27 5.60 -15.40
CA ASN A 70 6.88 6.43 -14.36
C ASN A 70 6.77 5.71 -13.02
N LEU A 71 7.90 5.28 -12.46
CA LEU A 71 7.97 4.76 -11.09
C LEU A 71 7.64 5.92 -10.13
N LEU A 72 6.36 6.09 -9.80
CA LEU A 72 5.95 6.89 -8.66
C LEU A 72 6.17 6.04 -7.41
N SER A 73 7.43 5.99 -6.97
CA SER A 73 7.76 5.48 -5.65
C SER A 73 7.29 6.50 -4.61
N CYS A 74 6.07 6.36 -4.11
CA CYS A 74 5.63 7.11 -2.94
C CYS A 74 6.33 6.54 -1.70
N TYR A 75 7.56 7.00 -1.45
CA TYR A 75 8.30 6.67 -0.24
C TYR A 75 7.67 7.40 0.95
N LEU A 76 6.59 6.81 1.47
CA LEU A 76 5.94 7.24 2.69
C LEU A 76 6.72 6.65 3.87
N GLU A 77 7.77 7.34 4.33
CA GLU A 77 8.35 7.05 5.65
C GLU A 77 7.28 7.32 6.71
N LEU A 78 6.50 6.30 7.06
CA LEU A 78 5.45 6.39 8.07
C LEU A 78 5.99 6.58 9.50
N PHE A 79 7.32 6.64 9.68
CA PHE A 79 7.97 6.73 10.97
C PHE A 79 9.23 7.60 10.93
N LYS A 80 9.07 8.91 11.11
CA LYS A 80 10.11 9.69 11.80
C LYS A 80 9.89 9.50 13.31
N ARG A 81 10.89 8.89 13.98
CA ARG A 81 11.03 8.99 15.43
C ARG A 81 11.27 10.45 15.83
#